data_AF-H3G563-F1
#
_entry.id   AF-H3G563-F1
#
_cell.length_a   1.000
_cell.length_b   1.000
_cell.length_c   1.000
_cell.angle_alpha   90.00
_cell.angle_beta   90.00
_cell.angle_gamma   90.00
#
_symmetry.space_group_name_H-M   'P 1'
#
loop_
_entity.id
_entity.type
_entity.pdbx_description
1 polymer ?
#
loop_
_entity_poly.entity_id
_entity_poly.type
_entity_poly.pdbx_seq_one_letter_code
_entity_poly.pdbx_strand_id
1 'polypeptide(L)' 'FWSSLFQLLGTKLLMSTAAHPETDGQTERVNRVLEDVLRSYATSFTSWSSFLPLAEFALNNAEHASTGLTPFFVNNARHP' A
#
# COMPACT_ATOMS: atom_id res chain seq x y z
N PHE A 1 -2.63 -18.91 -14.38
CA PHE A 1 -2.77 -17.47 -14.68
C PHE A 1 -1.62 -16.65 -14.10
N TRP A 2 -1.58 -16.42 -12.78
CA TRP A 2 -0.56 -15.54 -12.15
C TRP A 2 0.89 -15.92 -12.47
N SER A 3 1.27 -17.20 -12.37
CA SER A 3 2.63 -17.64 -12.73
C SER A 3 2.98 -17.32 -14.19
N SER A 4 2.03 -17.52 -15.11
CA SER A 4 2.21 -17.23 -16.54
C SER A 4 2.32 -15.71 -16.80
N LEU A 5 1.53 -14.90 -16.09
CA LEU A 5 1.59 -13.44 -16.19
C LEU A 5 2.95 -12.90 -15.72
N PHE A 6 3.42 -13.34 -14.56
CA PHE A 6 4.70 -12.90 -14.00
C PHE A 6 5.88 -13.35 -14.87
N GLN A 7 5.80 -14.54 -15.48
CA GLN A 7 6.77 -15.01 -16.47
C GLN A 7 6.80 -14.11 -17.72
N LEU A 8 5.63 -13.71 -18.24
CA LEU A 8 5.54 -12.79 -19.38
C LEU A 8 6.12 -11.40 -19.07
N LEU A 9 5.91 -10.90 -17.85
CA LEU A 9 6.44 -9.61 -17.38
C LEU A 9 7.92 -9.67 -16.98
N GLY A 10 8.55 -10.86 -16.98
CA GLY A 10 9.95 -11.03 -16.57
C GLY A 10 10.18 -10.84 -15.06
N THR A 11 9.14 -10.91 -14.25
CA THR A 11 9.18 -10.71 -12.79
C THR A 11 9.05 -12.02 -12.03
N LYS A 12 9.66 -12.11 -10.85
CA LYS A 12 9.51 -13.30 -9.98
C LYS A 12 8.28 -13.14 -9.09
N LEU A 13 7.39 -14.13 -9.13
CA LEU A 13 6.27 -14.23 -8.20
C LEU A 13 6.77 -14.88 -6.90
N LEU A 14 6.82 -14.10 -5.82
CA LEU A 14 7.12 -14.59 -4.48
C LEU A 14 5.81 -14.71 -3.70
N MET A 15 5.40 -15.95 -3.42
CA MET A 15 4.25 -16.19 -2.56
C MET A 15 4.72 -16.25 -1.11
N SER A 16 4.10 -15.45 -0.24
CA SER A 16 4.20 -15.66 1.19
C SER A 16 3.48 -16.96 1.57
N THR A 17 3.97 -17.64 2.61
CA THR A 17 3.24 -18.72 3.24
C THR A 17 2.22 -18.14 4.21
N ALA A 18 1.10 -18.84 4.42
CA ALA A 18 0.14 -18.45 5.45
C ALA A 18 0.86 -18.29 6.81
N ALA A 19 0.61 -17.16 7.50
CA ALA A 19 1.22 -16.79 8.78
C ALA A 19 2.73 -16.48 8.77
N HIS A 20 3.27 -15.94 7.66
CA HIS A 20 4.63 -15.36 7.63
C HIS A 20 4.62 -13.81 7.67
N PRO A 21 4.43 -13.19 8.85
CA PRO A 21 4.35 -11.73 9.00
C PRO A 21 5.67 -11.01 8.69
N GLU A 22 6.80 -11.69 8.55
CA GLU A 22 8.04 -11.04 8.14
C GLU A 22 8.04 -10.64 6.66
N THR A 23 7.43 -11.44 5.78
CA THR A 23 7.40 -11.17 4.34
C THR A 23 6.32 -10.15 4.00
N ASP A 24 5.14 -10.28 4.62
CA ASP A 24 3.97 -9.44 4.29
C ASP A 24 3.68 -8.34 5.32
N GLY A 25 4.39 -8.30 6.45
CA GLY A 25 4.04 -7.44 7.59
C GLY A 25 4.09 -5.94 7.31
N GLN A 26 4.96 -5.49 6.38
CA GLN A 26 4.95 -4.08 5.96
C GLN A 26 3.67 -3.75 5.18
N THR A 27 3.31 -4.59 4.21
CA THR A 27 2.08 -4.47 3.44
C THR A 27 0.85 -4.57 4.34
N GLU A 28 0.82 -5.50 5.29
CA GLU A 28 -0.27 -5.66 6.26
C GLU A 28 -0.43 -4.42 7.16
N ARG A 29 0.67 -3.81 7.61
CA ARG A 29 0.62 -2.56 8.39
C ARG A 29 0.05 -1.42 7.57
N VAL A 30 0.50 -1.25 6.33
CA VAL A 30 -0.01 -0.21 5.43
C VAL A 30 -1.49 -0.44 5.13
N ASN A 31 -1.90 -1.68 4.86
CA ASN A 31 -3.31 -2.02 4.63
C ASN A 31 -4.19 -1.66 5.84
N ARG A 32 -3.73 -1.93 7.07
CA ARG A 32 -4.47 -1.55 8.28
C ARG A 32 -4.65 -0.04 8.39
N VAL A 33 -3.59 0.74 8.15
CA VAL A 33 -3.68 2.21 8.18
C VAL A 33 -4.62 2.71 7.09
N LEU A 34 -4.56 2.14 5.89
CA LEU A 34 -5.46 2.47 4.78
C LEU A 34 -6.92 2.17 5.14
N GLU A 35 -7.20 1.00 5.73
CA GLU A 35 -8.54 0.64 6.20
C GLU A 35 -9.06 1.61 7.26
N ASP A 36 -8.22 2.02 8.22
CA ASP A 36 -8.62 2.97 9.26
C ASP A 36 -8.92 4.36 8.68
N VAL A 37 -8.11 4.83 7.74
CA VAL A 37 -8.36 6.07 6.99
C VAL A 37 -9.68 5.94 6.22
N LEU A 38 -9.86 4.89 5.43
CA LEU A 38 -11.09 4.69 4.66
C LEU A 38 -12.33 4.58 5.54
N ARG A 39 -12.24 3.93 6.72
CA ARG A 39 -13.35 3.83 7.68
C ARG A 39 -13.77 5.19 8.21
N SER A 40 -12.86 6.16 8.30
CA SER A 40 -13.17 7.51 8.73
C SER A 40 -13.87 8.37 7.67
N TYR A 41 -13.65 8.08 6.37
CA TYR A 41 -14.19 8.88 5.25
C TYR A 41 -15.34 8.23 4.50
N ALA A 42 -15.40 6.90 4.45
CA ALA A 42 -16.45 6.17 3.75
C ALA A 42 -17.75 6.25 4.56
N THR A 43 -18.62 7.19 4.18
CA THR A 43 -19.97 7.32 4.73
C THR A 43 -20.90 6.19 4.28
N SER A 44 -20.48 5.40 3.28
CA SER A 44 -21.15 4.18 2.83
C SER A 44 -20.17 3.17 2.23
N PHE A 45 -20.55 1.89 2.24
CA PHE A 45 -19.83 0.82 1.53
C PHE A 45 -19.79 1.01 0.00
N THR A 46 -20.60 1.90 -0.56
CA THR A 46 -20.61 2.17 -2.01
C THR A 46 -19.63 3.28 -2.42
N SER A 47 -19.15 4.09 -1.47
CA SER A 47 -18.32 5.27 -1.76
C SER A 47 -16.84 5.10 -1.43
N TRP A 48 -16.44 4.05 -0.70
CA TRP A 48 -15.03 3.91 -0.26
C TRP A 48 -14.02 3.97 -1.41
N SER A 49 -14.35 3.43 -2.58
CA SER A 49 -13.45 3.39 -3.74
C SER A 49 -13.18 4.78 -4.32
N SER A 50 -14.11 5.74 -4.19
CA SER A 50 -13.88 7.12 -4.61
C SER A 50 -12.90 7.87 -3.71
N PHE A 51 -12.67 7.37 -2.49
CA PHE A 51 -11.70 7.94 -1.55
C PHE A 51 -10.31 7.33 -1.67
N LEU A 52 -10.15 6.22 -2.42
CA LEU A 52 -8.86 5.56 -2.59
C LEU A 52 -7.75 6.49 -3.13
N PRO A 53 -7.97 7.31 -4.17
CA PRO A 53 -6.92 8.19 -4.66
C PRO A 53 -6.46 9.22 -3.61
N LEU A 54 -7.39 9.72 -2.80
CA LEU A 54 -7.08 10.65 -1.72
C LEU A 54 -6.30 9.98 -0.59
N ALA A 55 -6.73 8.77 -0.19
CA ALA A 55 -6.05 8.00 0.84
C ALA A 55 -4.64 7.59 0.41
N GLU A 56 -4.47 7.12 -0.83
CA GLU A 56 -3.16 6.82 -1.42
C GLU A 56 -2.26 8.05 -1.42
N PHE A 57 -2.76 9.20 -1.87
CA PHE A 57 -1.98 10.44 -1.88
C PHE A 57 -1.55 10.86 -0.47
N ALA A 58 -2.46 10.80 0.50
CA ALA A 58 -2.15 11.16 1.88
C ALA A 58 -1.11 10.21 2.49
N LEU A 59 -1.25 8.89 2.30
CA LEU A 59 -0.33 7.90 2.85
C LEU A 59 1.06 7.97 2.23
N ASN A 60 1.14 8.18 0.91
CA ASN A 60 2.42 8.30 0.22
C ASN A 60 3.18 9.59 0.59
N ASN A 61 2.49 10.60 1.12
CA ASN A 61 3.06 11.90 1.50
C ASN A 61 3.14 12.14 3.02
N ALA A 62 2.70 11.19 3.84
CA ALA A 62 2.89 11.26 5.28
C ALA A 62 4.34 10.88 5.63
N GLU A 63 4.96 11.63 6.53
CA GLU A 63 6.28 11.29 7.05
C GLU A 63 6.20 9.99 7.87
N HIS A 64 7.06 9.03 7.54
CA HIS A 64 7.12 7.80 8.30
C HIS A 64 7.99 7.99 9.53
N ALA A 65 7.43 7.73 10.72
CA ALA A 65 8.07 8.07 12.01
C ALA A 65 9.48 7.49 12.20
N SER A 66 9.79 6.32 11.61
CA SER A 66 11.11 5.69 11.75
C SER A 66 12.18 6.24 10.80
N THR A 67 11.78 6.83 9.66
CA THR A 67 12.72 7.31 8.64
C THR A 67 12.74 8.83 8.55
N GLY A 68 11.70 9.52 9.04
CA GLY A 68 11.51 10.96 8.86
C GLY A 68 11.28 11.38 7.41
N LEU A 69 11.02 10.41 6.51
CA LEU A 69 10.84 10.65 5.08
C LEU A 69 9.47 10.15 4.63
N THR A 70 8.94 10.75 3.58
CA THR A 70 7.71 10.28 2.94
C THR A 70 8.01 9.12 1.97
N PRO A 71 7.13 8.11 1.85
CA PRO A 71 7.28 7.05 0.86
C PRO A 71 7.47 7.59 -0.57
N PHE A 72 6.74 8.65 -0.92
CA PHE A 72 6.86 9.29 -2.23
C PHE A 72 8.27 9.83 -2.48
N PHE A 73 8.88 10.49 -1.48
CA PHE A 73 10.25 10.99 -1.59
C PHE A 73 11.26 9.85 -1.72
N VAL A 74 11.12 8.79 -0.92
CA VAL A 74 12.02 7.63 -0.98
C VAL A 74 11.96 6.95 -2.36
N ASN A 75 10.79 6.88 -2.98
CA ASN A 75 10.62 6.24 -4.29
C ASN A 75 11.02 7.13 -5.48
N ASN A 76 10.81 8.45 -5.39
CA ASN A 76 10.94 9.35 -6.53
C ASN A 76 12.07 10.40 -6.40
N ALA A 77 12.73 10.47 -5.24
CA ALA A 77 13.73 11.47 -4.88
C ALA A 77 13.26 12.94 -5.05
N ARG A 78 11.95 13.17 -4.98
CA ARG A 78 11.31 14.49 -5.04
C ARG A 78 10.01 14.48 -4.24
N HIS A 79 9.50 15.65 -3.89
CA HIS A 79 8.14 15.81 -3.38
C HIS A 79 7.16 16.05 -4.54
N PRO A 80 5.86 15.71 -4.38
CA PRO A 80 4.85 15.92 -5.41
C PRO A 80 4.63 17.39 -5.75
#